data_AF-A0A957QV85-F1
#
_entry.id   AF-A0A957QV85-F1
#
_cell.length_a   1.000
_cell.length_b   1.000
_cell.length_c   1.000
_cell.angle_alpha   90.00
_cell.angle_beta   90.00
_cell.angle_gamma   90.00
#
_symmetry.space_group_name_H-M   'P 1'
#
loop_
_entity.id
_entity.type
_entity.pdbx_description
1 polymer ?
#
loop_
_entity_poly.entity_id
_entity_poly.type
_entity_poly.pdbx_seq_one_letter_code
_entity_poly.pdbx_strand_id
1 'polypeptide(L)'
;MSVVEIVPGPKPSIWQRPWVAPLIVFVAVVGLWEALVLIFQPPVFLLPPPSLIWQSLAGQFGALMSYGFNTFLEAVGGFVIGCSLGLVVAMFVARSPRLSELLLPFAVASNSVPIVAMAPIAIVWFGIGPGSKIAIVAVMCFFPTMVSAVR
;
A
#
# COMPACT_ATOMS: atom_id res chain seq x y z
N MET A 1 -54.10 -16.29 17.36
CA MET A 1 -53.16 -15.86 16.30
C MET A 1 -52.99 -14.35 16.45
N SER A 2 -52.12 -13.90 17.36
CA SER A 2 -51.88 -12.48 17.63
C SER A 2 -50.69 -12.01 16.80
N VAL A 3 -50.97 -11.15 15.83
CA VAL A 3 -49.97 -10.47 15.01
C VAL A 3 -49.19 -9.53 15.93
N VAL A 4 -47.91 -9.83 16.18
CA VAL A 4 -46.99 -8.93 16.85
C VAL A 4 -46.63 -7.84 15.85
N GLU A 5 -47.20 -6.65 16.02
CA GLU A 5 -46.76 -5.46 15.30
C GLU A 5 -45.32 -5.15 15.71
N ILE A 6 -44.40 -5.21 14.73
CA ILE A 6 -43.03 -4.76 14.90
C ILE A 6 -43.08 -3.23 14.92
N VAL A 7 -43.15 -2.66 16.12
CA VAL A 7 -42.97 -1.22 16.32
C VAL A 7 -41.53 -0.87 15.90
N PRO A 8 -41.32 -0.02 14.88
CA PRO A 8 -39.97 0.38 14.49
C PRO A 8 -39.32 1.15 15.65
N GLY A 9 -38.20 0.62 16.16
CA GLY A 9 -37.42 1.27 17.20
C GLY A 9 -36.94 2.67 16.79
N PRO A 10 -36.61 3.54 17.75
CA PRO A 10 -36.15 4.90 17.48
C PRO A 10 -34.95 4.88 16.54
N LYS A 11 -34.99 5.72 15.49
CA LYS A 11 -33.87 5.87 14.55
C LYS A 11 -32.60 6.18 15.35
N PRO A 12 -31.48 5.49 15.09
CA PRO A 12 -30.26 5.70 15.85
C PRO A 12 -29.83 7.16 15.77
N SER A 13 -29.51 7.73 16.93
CA SER A 13 -28.97 9.08 17.06
C SER A 13 -27.73 9.22 16.17
N ILE A 14 -27.48 10.41 15.62
CA ILE A 14 -26.29 10.66 14.78
C ILE A 14 -24.99 10.25 15.50
N TRP A 15 -24.95 10.37 16.83
CA TRP A 15 -23.83 9.99 17.71
C TRP A 15 -23.63 8.48 17.86
N GLN A 16 -24.61 7.66 17.51
CA GLN A 16 -24.50 6.20 17.51
C GLN A 16 -23.93 5.65 16.19
N ARG A 17 -23.67 6.53 15.20
CA ARG A 17 -23.08 6.10 13.94
C ARG A 17 -21.58 5.83 14.14
N PRO A 18 -21.06 4.66 13.71
CA PRO A 18 -19.69 4.24 13.99
C PRO A 18 -18.60 5.14 13.38
N TRP A 19 -18.95 5.98 12.40
CA TRP A 19 -18.01 6.89 11.72
C TRP A 19 -17.89 8.28 12.36
N VAL A 20 -18.80 8.66 13.28
CA VAL A 20 -18.79 10.01 13.88
C VAL A 20 -17.62 10.19 14.84
N ALA A 21 -17.37 9.20 15.71
CA ALA A 21 -16.25 9.27 16.64
C ALA A 21 -14.87 9.34 15.92
N PRO A 22 -14.57 8.50 14.92
CA PRO A 22 -13.34 8.63 14.12
C PRO A 22 -13.20 9.99 13.44
N LEU A 23 -14.28 10.53 12.88
CA LEU A 23 -14.25 11.83 12.20
C LEU A 23 -13.93 12.98 13.16
N ILE A 24 -14.53 12.98 14.35
CA ILE A 24 -14.25 13.99 15.39
C ILE A 24 -12.78 13.93 15.80
N VAL A 25 -12.27 12.74 16.05
CA VAL A 25 -10.85 12.54 16.42
C VAL A 25 -9.95 13.03 15.30
N PHE A 26 -10.24 12.69 14.05
CA PHE A 26 -9.47 13.15 12.89
C PHE A 26 -9.43 14.68 12.80
N VAL A 27 -10.59 15.35 12.85
CA VAL A 27 -10.67 16.82 12.80
C VAL A 27 -9.94 17.45 13.98
N ALA A 28 -10.09 16.89 15.18
CA ALA A 28 -9.39 17.39 16.37
C ALA A 28 -7.86 17.27 16.24
N VAL A 29 -7.36 16.15 15.72
CA VAL A 29 -5.93 15.93 15.51
C VAL A 29 -5.38 16.88 14.43
N VAL A 30 -6.06 17.02 13.30
CA VAL A 30 -5.65 17.93 12.22
C VAL A 30 -5.69 19.38 12.69
N GLY A 31 -6.74 19.78 13.40
CA GLY A 31 -6.86 21.13 13.96
C GLY A 31 -5.80 21.42 15.02
N LEU A 32 -5.50 20.46 15.89
CA LEU A 32 -4.42 20.58 16.86
C LEU A 32 -3.06 20.70 16.17
N TRP A 33 -2.81 19.89 15.13
CA TRP A 33 -1.57 19.98 14.34
C TRP A 33 -1.41 21.35 13.69
N GLU A 34 -2.45 21.86 13.01
CA GLU A 34 -2.46 23.21 12.43
C GLU A 34 -2.14 24.27 13.52
N ALA A 35 -2.84 24.22 14.66
CA ALA A 35 -2.62 25.16 15.75
C ALA A 35 -1.19 25.10 16.30
N LEU A 36 -0.64 23.90 16.51
CA LEU A 36 0.73 23.71 16.99
C LEU A 36 1.76 24.27 16.00
N VAL A 37 1.59 24.04 14.70
CA VAL A 37 2.50 24.60 13.68
C VAL A 37 2.41 26.12 13.66
N LEU A 38 1.21 26.69 13.77
CA LEU A 38 1.03 28.14 13.80
C LEU A 38 1.59 28.79 15.07
N ILE A 39 1.58 28.09 16.22
CA ILE A 39 2.13 28.59 17.49
C ILE A 39 3.66 28.47 17.53
N PHE A 40 4.19 27.29 17.21
CA PHE A 40 5.61 26.98 17.38
C PHE A 40 6.47 27.33 16.15
N GLN A 41 5.85 27.61 15.00
CA GLN A 41 6.52 28.04 13.76
C GLN A 41 7.77 27.19 13.40
N PRO A 42 7.66 25.85 13.36
CA PRO A 42 8.77 25.01 12.93
C PRO A 42 9.13 25.30 11.46
N PRO A 43 10.36 24.97 11.02
CA PRO A 43 10.72 25.10 9.62
C PRO A 43 9.76 24.31 8.71
N VAL A 44 9.22 24.96 7.68
CA VAL A 44 8.16 24.41 6.81
C VAL A 44 8.58 23.11 6.11
N PHE A 45 9.87 22.93 5.81
CA PHE A 45 10.38 21.70 5.21
C PHE A 45 10.35 20.50 6.16
N LEU A 46 10.25 20.74 7.48
CA LEU A 46 10.20 19.71 8.51
C LEU A 46 8.76 19.38 8.89
N LEU A 47 7.92 20.41 9.10
CA LEU A 47 6.52 20.21 9.46
C LEU A 47 5.63 21.33 8.89
N PRO A 48 5.14 21.18 7.64
CA PRO A 48 4.21 22.15 7.06
C PRO A 48 2.84 22.07 7.74
N PRO A 49 2.09 23.18 7.82
CA PRO A 49 0.73 23.16 8.34
C PRO A 49 -0.21 22.40 7.37
N PRO A 50 -1.19 21.63 7.88
CA PRO A 50 -2.22 20.97 7.08
C PRO A 50 -2.87 21.84 5.99
N SER A 51 -3.11 23.11 6.27
CA SER A 51 -3.68 24.06 5.32
C SER A 51 -2.81 24.24 4.06
N LEU A 52 -1.49 24.28 4.22
CA LEU A 52 -0.53 24.40 3.11
C LEU A 52 -0.45 23.09 2.30
N ILE A 53 -0.56 21.94 2.98
CA ILE A 53 -0.64 20.64 2.31
C ILE A 53 -1.88 20.60 1.41
N TRP A 54 -3.03 21.03 1.92
CA TRP A 54 -4.27 21.09 1.14
C TRP A 54 -4.17 22.01 -0.08
N GLN A 55 -3.60 23.21 0.08
CA GLN A 55 -3.37 24.13 -1.03
C GLN A 55 -2.45 23.52 -2.10
N SER A 56 -1.38 22.84 -1.68
CA SER A 56 -0.46 22.17 -2.60
C SER A 56 -1.13 20.99 -3.32
N LEU A 57 -1.93 20.20 -2.60
CA LEU A 57 -2.70 19.09 -3.16
C LEU A 57 -3.68 19.59 -4.22
N ALA A 58 -4.44 20.64 -3.93
CA ALA A 58 -5.42 21.22 -4.84
C ALA A 58 -4.74 21.90 -6.05
N GLY A 59 -3.67 22.67 -5.82
CA GLY A 59 -2.96 23.39 -6.87
C GLY A 59 -2.17 22.49 -7.82
N GLN A 60 -1.70 21.34 -7.35
CA GLN A 60 -0.91 20.38 -8.14
C GLN A 60 -1.67 19.09 -8.43
N PHE A 61 -2.99 19.06 -8.23
CA PHE A 61 -3.80 17.83 -8.29
C PHE A 61 -3.60 17.06 -9.60
N GLY A 62 -3.58 17.75 -10.75
CA GLY A 62 -3.37 17.12 -12.06
C GLY A 62 -2.02 16.42 -12.19
N ALA A 63 -0.94 17.06 -11.70
CA ALA A 63 0.39 16.48 -11.71
C ALA A 63 0.48 15.29 -10.73
N LEU A 64 -0.04 15.44 -9.51
CA LEU A 64 -0.10 14.36 -8.52
C LEU A 64 -0.87 13.15 -9.03
N MET A 65 -2.01 13.37 -9.70
CA MET A 65 -2.78 12.29 -10.33
C MET A 65 -1.99 11.60 -11.44
N SER A 66 -1.26 12.35 -12.26
CA SER A 66 -0.40 11.77 -13.30
C SER A 66 0.74 10.93 -12.71
N TYR A 67 1.44 11.44 -11.69
CA TYR A 67 2.50 10.69 -11.00
C TYR A 67 1.95 9.47 -10.25
N GLY A 68 0.81 9.61 -9.59
CA GLY A 68 0.12 8.53 -8.91
C GLY A 68 -0.32 7.44 -9.88
N PHE A 69 -0.87 7.82 -11.04
CA PHE A 69 -1.26 6.88 -12.08
C PHE A 69 -0.06 6.15 -12.69
N ASN A 70 1.05 6.84 -12.94
CA ASN A 70 2.28 6.19 -13.40
C ASN A 70 2.80 5.19 -12.37
N THR A 71 2.83 5.57 -11.09
CA THR A 71 3.25 4.68 -9.99
C THR A 71 2.32 3.46 -9.89
N PHE A 72 1.02 3.68 -10.06
CA PHE A 72 0.02 2.61 -10.08
C PHE A 72 0.26 1.63 -11.23
N LEU A 73 0.50 2.13 -12.44
CA LEU A 73 0.80 1.28 -13.60
C LEU A 73 2.11 0.50 -13.43
N GLU A 74 3.15 1.14 -12.89
CA GLU A 74 4.42 0.48 -12.58
C GLU A 74 4.22 -0.65 -11.54
N ALA A 75 3.42 -0.38 -10.49
CA ALA A 75 3.09 -1.38 -9.47
C ALA A 75 2.25 -2.53 -10.02
N VAL A 76 1.20 -2.25 -10.81
CA VAL A 76 0.35 -3.28 -11.43
C VAL A 76 1.15 -4.10 -12.42
N GLY A 77 1.99 -3.46 -13.26
CA GLY A 77 2.84 -4.15 -14.21
C GLY A 77 3.80 -5.13 -13.51
N GLY A 78 4.48 -4.67 -12.47
CA GLY A 78 5.36 -5.51 -11.66
C GLY A 78 4.59 -6.63 -10.95
N PHE A 79 3.44 -6.33 -10.36
CA PHE A 79 2.60 -7.31 -9.67
C PHE A 79 2.17 -8.44 -10.62
N VAL A 80 1.64 -8.09 -11.80
CA VAL A 80 1.18 -9.09 -12.79
C VAL A 80 2.34 -9.97 -13.22
N ILE A 81 3.50 -9.38 -13.55
CA ILE A 81 4.69 -10.14 -13.98
C ILE A 81 5.18 -11.05 -12.85
N GLY A 82 5.40 -10.49 -11.66
CA GLY A 82 5.93 -11.20 -10.50
C GLY A 82 5.05 -12.36 -10.05
N CYS A 83 3.75 -12.11 -9.89
CA CYS A 83 2.78 -13.13 -9.50
C CYS A 83 2.65 -14.23 -10.57
N SER A 84 2.60 -13.87 -11.86
CA SER A 84 2.52 -14.86 -12.93
C SER A 84 3.75 -15.76 -12.94
N LEU A 85 4.95 -15.19 -12.85
CA LEU A 85 6.19 -15.97 -12.77
C LEU A 85 6.22 -16.83 -11.49
N GLY A 86 5.81 -16.27 -10.35
CA GLY A 86 5.78 -16.99 -9.06
C GLY A 86 4.85 -18.19 -9.10
N LEU A 87 3.65 -18.03 -9.68
CA LEU A 87 2.69 -19.12 -9.90
C LEU A 87 3.24 -20.18 -10.86
N VAL A 88 3.84 -19.76 -11.97
CA VAL A 88 4.44 -20.68 -12.94
C VAL A 88 5.52 -21.53 -12.26
N VAL A 89 6.44 -20.92 -11.53
CA VAL A 89 7.49 -21.64 -10.80
C VAL A 89 6.88 -22.54 -9.72
N ALA A 90 5.92 -22.05 -8.94
CA ALA A 90 5.25 -22.83 -7.91
C ALA A 90 4.62 -24.12 -8.46
N MET A 91 3.99 -24.07 -9.63
CA MET A 91 3.41 -25.26 -10.27
C MET A 91 4.45 -26.36 -10.56
N PHE A 92 5.69 -26.00 -10.88
CA PHE A 92 6.77 -26.96 -11.07
C PHE A 92 7.32 -27.46 -9.72
N VAL A 93 7.51 -26.57 -8.76
CA VAL A 93 8.03 -26.89 -7.43
C VAL A 93 7.08 -27.79 -6.65
N ALA A 94 5.77 -27.54 -6.72
CA ALA A 94 4.75 -28.32 -6.05
C ALA A 94 4.68 -29.79 -6.50
N ARG A 95 5.22 -30.13 -7.69
CA ARG A 95 5.24 -31.51 -8.17
C ARG A 95 6.34 -32.38 -7.56
N SER A 96 7.33 -31.80 -6.89
CA SER A 96 8.46 -32.55 -6.34
C SER A 96 8.76 -32.13 -4.90
N PRO A 97 8.56 -33.03 -3.92
CA PRO A 97 8.89 -32.75 -2.52
C PRO A 97 10.34 -32.31 -2.32
N ARG A 98 11.29 -32.93 -3.04
CA ARG A 98 12.73 -32.56 -2.98
C ARG A 98 12.99 -31.14 -3.49
N LEU A 99 12.30 -30.72 -4.55
CA LEU A 99 12.48 -29.38 -5.12
C LEU A 99 11.91 -28.31 -4.19
N SER A 100 10.79 -28.61 -3.54
CA SER A 100 10.19 -27.76 -2.50
C SER A 100 11.12 -27.60 -1.30
N GLU A 101 11.66 -28.69 -0.77
CA GLU A 101 12.61 -28.67 0.35
C GLU A 101 13.88 -27.86 0.03
N LEU A 102 14.37 -27.93 -1.21
CA LEU A 102 15.56 -27.19 -1.64
C LEU A 102 15.29 -25.70 -1.88
N LEU A 103 14.19 -25.34 -2.55
CA LEU A 103 13.95 -23.96 -2.98
C LEU A 103 13.26 -23.08 -1.95
N LEU A 104 12.40 -23.66 -1.10
CA LEU A 104 11.65 -22.88 -0.10
C LEU A 104 12.55 -22.10 0.88
N PRO A 105 13.65 -22.66 1.42
CA PRO A 105 14.54 -21.89 2.30
C PRO A 105 15.13 -20.66 1.61
N PHE A 106 15.58 -20.78 0.36
CA PHE A 106 16.09 -19.64 -0.41
C PHE A 106 15.01 -18.62 -0.72
N ALA A 107 13.80 -19.08 -1.06
CA ALA A 107 12.67 -18.21 -1.33
C ALA A 107 12.27 -17.38 -0.09
N VAL A 108 12.23 -18.02 1.08
CA VAL A 108 11.96 -17.33 2.34
C VAL A 108 13.09 -16.36 2.70
N ALA A 109 14.35 -16.76 2.48
CA ALA A 109 15.50 -15.87 2.68
C ALA A 109 15.44 -14.63 1.77
N SER A 110 15.09 -14.79 0.49
CA SER A 110 14.93 -13.67 -0.45
C SER A 110 13.86 -12.66 0.00
N ASN A 111 12.81 -13.09 0.70
CA ASN A 111 11.79 -12.18 1.24
C ASN A 111 12.31 -11.25 2.35
N SER A 112 13.46 -11.57 2.97
CA SER A 112 14.08 -10.70 3.97
C SER A 112 14.89 -9.55 3.37
N VAL A 113 15.12 -9.57 2.05
CA VAL A 113 15.90 -8.53 1.36
C VAL A 113 15.09 -7.22 1.34
N PRO A 114 15.60 -6.13 1.93
CA PRO A 114 14.88 -4.86 1.96
C PRO A 114 14.81 -4.24 0.56
N ILE A 115 13.69 -3.55 0.27
CA ILE A 115 13.48 -2.88 -1.02
C ILE A 115 14.57 -1.86 -1.37
N VAL A 116 15.15 -1.20 -0.35
CA VAL A 116 16.22 -0.21 -0.51
C VAL A 116 17.48 -0.85 -1.11
N ALA A 117 17.74 -2.13 -0.85
CA ALA A 117 18.87 -2.85 -1.43
C ALA A 117 18.62 -3.28 -2.89
N MET A 118 17.36 -3.49 -3.28
CA MET A 118 16.99 -3.88 -4.64
C MET A 118 17.06 -2.73 -5.63
N ALA A 119 16.77 -1.50 -5.18
CA ALA A 119 16.73 -0.30 -6.01
C ALA A 119 18.00 -0.08 -6.87
N PRO A 120 19.23 -0.07 -6.31
CA PRO A 120 20.43 0.16 -7.12
C PRO A 120 20.66 -0.94 -8.16
N ILE A 121 20.39 -2.21 -7.84
CA ILE A 121 20.58 -3.34 -8.78
C ILE A 121 19.62 -3.21 -9.96
N ALA A 122 18.34 -2.93 -9.68
CA ALA A 122 17.33 -2.75 -10.71
C ALA A 122 17.64 -1.54 -11.61
N ILE A 123 18.17 -0.45 -11.04
CA ILE A 123 18.60 0.72 -11.82
C ILE A 123 19.79 0.38 -12.72
N VAL A 124 20.76 -0.41 -12.25
CA VAL A 124 21.90 -0.83 -13.09
C VAL A 124 21.46 -1.70 -14.27
N TRP A 125 20.47 -2.58 -14.07
CA TRP A 125 19.98 -3.47 -15.13
C TRP A 125 19.00 -2.81 -16.10
N PHE A 126 18.06 -2.01 -15.59
CA PHE A 126 16.93 -1.47 -16.37
C PHE A 126 17.00 0.04 -16.59
N GLY A 127 18.01 0.71 -16.04
CA GLY A 127 18.17 2.17 -16.08
C GLY A 127 17.25 2.91 -15.12
N ILE A 128 17.37 4.23 -15.10
CA ILE A 128 16.47 5.12 -14.34
C ILE A 128 15.16 5.25 -15.14
N GLY A 129 14.08 4.66 -14.64
CA GLY A 129 12.80 4.69 -15.35
C GLY A 129 11.79 3.67 -14.84
N PRO A 130 10.64 3.52 -15.52
CA PRO A 130 9.57 2.62 -15.12
C PRO A 130 10.02 1.15 -15.07
N GLY A 131 10.91 0.73 -15.96
CA GLY A 131 11.43 -0.64 -16.00
C GLY A 131 12.07 -1.08 -14.69
N SER A 132 12.91 -0.24 -14.08
CA SER A 132 13.55 -0.55 -12.79
C SER A 132 12.53 -0.76 -11.67
N LYS A 133 11.49 0.06 -11.63
CA LYS A 133 10.45 0.01 -10.58
C LYS A 133 9.55 -1.20 -10.76
N ILE A 134 9.15 -1.48 -12.01
CA ILE A 134 8.42 -2.70 -12.38
C ILE A 134 9.20 -3.95 -11.98
N ALA A 135 10.52 -3.98 -12.24
CA ALA A 135 11.38 -5.10 -11.90
C ALA A 135 11.47 -5.32 -10.37
N ILE A 136 11.61 -4.25 -9.58
CA ILE A 136 11.63 -4.34 -8.11
C ILE A 136 10.31 -4.95 -7.61
N VAL A 137 9.17 -4.42 -8.08
CA VAL A 137 7.85 -4.94 -7.68
C VAL A 137 7.68 -6.39 -8.12
N ALA A 138 8.11 -6.75 -9.32
CA ALA A 138 8.03 -8.13 -9.81
C ALA A 138 8.81 -9.11 -8.93
N VAL A 139 10.03 -8.78 -8.54
CA VAL A 139 10.83 -9.65 -7.64
C VAL A 139 10.21 -9.73 -6.25
N MET A 140 9.72 -8.60 -5.72
CA MET A 140 9.05 -8.53 -4.42
C MET A 140 7.75 -9.33 -4.39
N CYS A 141 7.01 -9.40 -5.49
CA CYS A 141 5.80 -10.22 -5.58
C CYS A 141 6.10 -11.68 -5.93
N PHE A 142 7.19 -11.96 -6.65
CA PHE A 142 7.54 -13.31 -7.11
C PHE A 142 7.73 -14.30 -5.96
N PHE A 143 8.62 -14.01 -5.01
CA PHE A 143 8.95 -14.97 -3.94
C PHE A 143 7.79 -15.26 -2.98
N PRO A 144 7.06 -14.26 -2.42
CA PRO A 144 5.92 -14.54 -1.56
C PRO A 144 4.82 -15.30 -2.31
N THR A 145 4.55 -14.97 -3.59
CA THR A 145 3.54 -15.67 -4.40
C THR A 145 3.94 -17.13 -4.60
N MET A 146 5.20 -17.38 -4.96
CA MET A 146 5.71 -18.73 -5.13
C MET A 146 5.60 -19.55 -3.82
N VAL A 147 6.04 -18.99 -2.70
CA VAL A 147 5.96 -19.67 -1.38
C VAL A 147 4.52 -19.94 -0.98
N SER A 148 3.63 -18.97 -1.19
CA SER A 148 2.20 -19.10 -0.85
C SER A 148 1.47 -20.09 -1.73
N ALA A 149 1.91 -20.29 -2.98
CA ALA A 149 1.27 -21.21 -3.92
C ALA A 149 1.80 -22.65 -3.83
N VAL A 150 3.01 -22.86 -3.29
CA VAL A 150 3.58 -24.19 -3.03
C VAL A 150 3.04 -24.81 -1.73
N ARG A 151 2.64 -23.98 -0.77
CA ARG A 151 2.08 -24.39 0.53
C ARG A 151 0.57 -24.47 0.49
#